data_AF-Q2UB39-F1
#
_entry.id   AF-Q2UB39-F1
#
_cell.length_a   1.000
_cell.length_b   1.000
_cell.length_c   1.000
_cell.angle_alpha   90.00
_cell.angle_beta   90.00
_cell.angle_gamma   90.00
#
_symmetry.space_group_name_H-M   'P 1'
#
loop_
_entity.id
_entity.type
_entity.pdbx_description
1 polymer ?
#
loop_
_entity_poly.entity_id
_entity_poly.type
_entity_poly.pdbx_seq_one_letter_code
_entity_poly.pdbx_strand_id
1 'polypeptide(L)'
;MPSVLNNFQKRLVHQLIEVEYPSLVTISRPAFIQVIDYDEDREKAIQEQRMARARERVWKQIGFRWIVEALSGGDLSHLDPFCFGSIMNSSTVVEPQVSLHGFSEKLQQRLRTHRPVLVGHNLFTDVVYLYRCFFGPLPDKLEEFQAIVHHMFPILMDTKYMATHDCGSITPKSSLSEINDNLLHIKTPKISAENASPYIVVASS
;
A
#
# COMPACT_ATOMS: atom_id res chain seq x y z
N MET A 1 33.94 14.15 41.66
CA MET A 1 33.34 14.64 40.39
C MET A 1 32.52 13.51 39.80
N PRO A 2 31.26 13.71 39.40
CA PRO A 2 30.49 12.62 38.81
C PRO A 2 31.20 12.19 37.52
N SER A 3 31.57 10.92 37.43
CA SER A 3 32.36 10.34 36.33
C SER A 3 31.57 10.16 35.03
N VAL A 4 30.28 10.52 35.02
CA VAL A 4 29.34 10.29 33.92
C VAL A 4 28.56 11.57 33.63
N LEU A 5 28.66 12.05 32.39
CA LEU A 5 27.87 13.17 31.88
C LEU A 5 26.37 12.83 31.90
N ASN A 6 25.55 13.71 32.50
CA ASN A 6 24.10 13.60 32.49
C ASN A 6 23.54 13.90 31.08
N ASN A 7 22.37 13.34 30.72
CA ASN A 7 21.69 13.55 29.44
C ASN A 7 21.50 15.02 29.07
N PHE A 8 21.21 15.89 30.05
CA PHE A 8 21.12 17.34 29.81
C PHE A 8 22.47 17.93 29.37
N GLN A 9 23.55 17.57 30.06
CA GLN A 9 24.90 18.05 29.73
C GLN A 9 25.36 17.47 28.38
N LYS A 10 25.04 16.21 28.09
CA LYS A 10 25.29 15.61 26.78
C LYS A 10 24.60 16.39 25.66
N ARG A 11 23.33 16.75 25.85
CA ARG A 11 22.58 17.57 24.89
C ARG A 11 23.23 18.94 24.67
N LEU A 12 23.66 19.59 25.75
CA LEU A 12 24.31 20.90 25.68
C LEU A 12 25.63 20.84 24.89
N VAL A 13 26.44 19.79 25.10
CA VAL A 13 27.68 19.56 24.35
C VAL A 13 27.41 19.37 22.86
N HIS A 14 26.39 18.58 22.49
CA HIS A 14 25.99 18.42 21.09
C HIS A 14 25.61 19.78 20.46
N GLN A 15 24.75 20.56 21.12
CA GLN A 15 24.32 21.88 20.64
C GLN A 15 25.48 22.88 20.51
N LEU A 16 26.39 22.89 21.48
CA LEU A 16 27.54 23.79 21.48
C LEU A 16 28.47 23.50 20.29
N ILE A 17 28.82 22.22 20.09
CA ILE A 17 29.71 21.83 18.98
C ILE A 17 29.05 22.11 17.63
N GLU A 18 27.75 21.81 17.49
CA GLU A 18 26.99 22.06 16.26
C GLU A 18 26.96 23.55 15.85
N VAL A 19 26.93 24.46 16.83
CA VAL A 19 26.85 25.91 16.58
C VAL A 19 28.23 26.56 16.47
N GLU A 20 29.13 26.26 17.41
CA GLU A 20 30.41 26.97 17.54
C GLU A 20 31.55 26.33 16.74
N TYR A 21 31.45 25.04 16.40
CA TYR A 21 32.54 24.29 15.75
C TYR A 21 32.06 23.44 14.56
N PRO A 22 31.69 24.06 13.41
CA PRO A 22 31.13 23.35 12.25
C PRO A 22 32.06 22.28 11.63
N SER A 23 33.38 22.39 11.84
CA SER A 23 34.36 21.41 11.37
C SER A 23 34.45 20.17 12.26
N LEU A 24 33.69 20.12 13.36
CA LEU A 24 33.70 19.02 14.32
C LEU A 24 32.31 18.39 14.43
N VAL A 25 32.28 17.09 14.73
CA VAL A 25 31.04 16.34 14.96
C VAL A 25 31.13 15.58 16.27
N THR A 26 30.00 15.47 16.95
CA THR A 26 29.88 14.79 18.24
C THR A 26 29.22 13.41 18.09
N ILE A 27 29.86 12.38 18.64
CA ILE A 27 29.31 11.02 18.74
C ILE A 27 29.04 10.72 20.21
N SER A 28 27.76 10.49 20.53
CA SER A 28 27.35 10.09 21.87
C SER A 28 27.75 8.65 22.17
N ARG A 29 28.49 8.43 23.27
CA ARG A 29 28.78 7.10 23.82
C ARG A 29 28.09 6.95 25.18
N PRO A 30 27.90 5.70 25.68
CA PRO A 30 27.25 5.48 26.97
C PRO A 30 27.91 6.26 28.12
N ALA A 31 29.25 6.26 28.21
CA ALA A 31 30.01 6.90 29.29
C ALA A 31 30.48 8.33 28.99
N PHE A 32 30.70 8.70 27.72
CA PHE A 32 31.30 9.99 27.33
C PHE A 32 30.78 10.48 25.96
N ILE A 33 31.22 11.66 25.52
CA ILE A 33 31.00 12.16 24.16
C ILE A 33 32.34 12.22 23.46
N GLN A 34 32.39 11.69 22.24
CA GLN A 34 33.56 11.75 21.37
C GLN A 34 33.39 12.90 20.38
N VAL A 35 34.39 13.76 20.27
CA VAL A 35 34.43 14.83 19.25
C VAL A 35 35.45 14.42 18.20
N ILE A 36 35.07 14.46 16.94
CA ILE A 36 35.91 14.08 15.79
C ILE A 36 35.77 15.12 14.68
N ASP A 37 36.69 15.11 13.72
CA ASP A 37 36.59 15.97 12.54
C ASP A 37 35.37 15.61 11.67
N TYR A 38 34.81 16.65 11.06
CA TYR A 38 33.76 16.54 10.06
C TYR A 38 34.31 15.91 8.79
N ASP A 39 33.62 14.86 8.33
CA ASP A 39 33.92 14.15 7.10
C ASP A 39 32.59 14.04 6.34
N GLU A 40 32.53 14.71 5.19
CA GLU A 40 31.32 14.83 4.39
C GLU A 40 30.79 13.47 3.91
N ASP A 41 31.69 12.60 3.44
CA ASP A 41 31.33 11.27 2.93
C ASP A 41 30.82 10.38 4.07
N ARG A 42 31.48 10.43 5.23
CA ARG A 42 31.06 9.69 6.42
C ARG A 42 29.70 10.16 6.92
N GLU A 43 29.48 11.47 7.05
CA GLU A 43 28.21 12.01 7.53
C GLU A 43 27.07 11.72 6.56
N LYS A 44 27.32 11.84 5.25
CA LYS A 44 26.36 11.46 4.21
C LYS A 44 26.00 9.97 4.29
N ALA A 45 26.99 9.08 4.42
CA ALA A 45 26.74 7.65 4.57
C ALA A 45 25.94 7.32 5.85
N ILE A 46 26.22 8.00 6.97
CA ILE A 46 25.46 7.84 8.21
C ILE A 46 24.02 8.34 8.02
N GLN A 47 23.83 9.47 7.35
CA GLN A 47 22.51 10.03 7.07
C GLN A 47 21.70 9.09 6.17
N GLU A 48 22.30 8.60 5.09
CA GLU A 48 21.69 7.63 4.19
C GLU A 48 21.32 6.34 4.92
N GLN A 49 22.20 5.82 5.78
CA GLN A 49 21.91 4.64 6.59
C GLN A 49 20.77 4.89 7.58
N ARG A 50 20.72 6.06 8.23
CA ARG A 50 19.61 6.43 9.12
C ARG A 50 18.29 6.53 8.35
N MET A 51 18.31 7.16 7.18
CA MET A 51 17.14 7.25 6.29
C MET A 51 16.68 5.86 5.82
N ALA A 52 17.61 4.98 5.41
CA ALA A 52 17.30 3.63 4.99
C ALA A 52 16.65 2.80 6.11
N ARG A 53 17.19 2.87 7.34
CA ARG A 53 16.60 2.20 8.51
C ARG A 53 15.22 2.76 8.85
N ALA A 54 15.02 4.08 8.73
CA ALA A 54 13.71 4.69 8.95
C ALA A 54 12.69 4.22 7.89
N ARG A 55 13.08 4.18 6.62
CA ARG A 55 12.24 3.65 5.52
C ARG A 55 11.89 2.19 5.72
N GLU A 56 12.86 1.34 6.06
CA GLU A 56 12.64 -0.08 6.32
C GLU A 56 11.63 -0.30 7.46
N ARG A 57 11.71 0.52 8.52
CA ARG A 57 10.72 0.49 9.62
C ARG A 57 9.33 0.88 9.14
N VAL A 58 9.22 1.91 8.31
CA VAL A 58 7.94 2.30 7.70
C VAL A 58 7.38 1.16 6.86
N TRP A 59 8.20 0.54 6.01
CA TRP A 59 7.79 -0.56 5.14
C TRP A 59 7.28 -1.77 5.92
N LYS A 60 7.95 -2.14 7.01
CA LYS A 60 7.48 -3.20 7.92
C LYS A 60 6.11 -2.90 8.56
N GLN A 61 5.70 -1.63 8.62
CA GLN A 61 4.44 -1.19 9.22
C GLN A 61 3.33 -0.90 8.20
N ILE A 62 3.60 -0.98 6.89
CA ILE A 62 2.59 -0.72 5.85
C ILE A 62 1.39 -1.68 6.00
N GLY A 63 1.65 -2.95 6.35
CA GLY A 63 0.59 -3.94 6.57
C GLY A 63 -0.31 -4.10 5.35
N PHE A 64 -1.63 -4.14 5.54
CA PHE A 64 -2.62 -4.37 4.47
C PHE A 64 -2.60 -3.30 3.36
N ARG A 65 -2.04 -2.11 3.62
CA ARG A 65 -2.04 -0.99 2.66
C ARG A 65 -1.44 -1.37 1.30
N TRP A 66 -0.48 -2.29 1.23
CA TRP A 66 0.12 -2.68 -0.05
C TRP A 66 -0.90 -3.29 -1.04
N ILE A 67 -1.94 -3.96 -0.55
CA ILE A 67 -3.02 -4.49 -1.41
C ILE A 67 -3.76 -3.31 -2.05
N VAL A 68 -4.01 -2.27 -1.26
CA VAL A 68 -4.73 -1.08 -1.72
C VAL A 68 -3.88 -0.26 -2.70
N GLU A 69 -2.56 -0.17 -2.46
CA GLU A 69 -1.60 0.38 -3.45
C GLU A 69 -1.64 -0.45 -4.75
N ALA A 70 -1.65 -1.78 -4.64
CA ALA A 70 -1.72 -2.66 -5.81
C ALA A 70 -3.02 -2.49 -6.62
N LEU A 71 -4.16 -2.31 -5.94
CA LEU A 71 -5.45 -2.06 -6.59
C LEU A 71 -5.50 -0.68 -7.27
N SER A 72 -4.82 0.32 -6.70
CA SER A 72 -4.83 1.71 -7.20
C SER A 72 -3.74 2.03 -8.22
N GLY A 73 -2.79 1.10 -8.44
CA GLY A 73 -1.63 1.29 -9.33
C GLY A 73 -0.48 2.05 -8.67
N GLY A 74 -0.41 2.03 -7.33
CA GLY A 74 0.65 2.65 -6.54
C GLY A 74 2.01 1.94 -6.63
N ASP A 75 2.94 2.38 -5.78
CA ASP A 75 4.29 1.82 -5.76
C ASP A 75 4.38 0.55 -4.90
N LEU A 76 4.77 -0.55 -5.54
CA LEU A 76 4.99 -1.86 -4.93
C LEU A 76 6.47 -2.24 -4.84
N SER A 77 7.39 -1.37 -5.27
CA SER A 77 8.83 -1.64 -5.35
C SER A 77 9.47 -1.99 -4.00
N HIS A 78 8.82 -1.60 -2.91
CA HIS A 78 9.29 -1.79 -1.54
C HIS A 78 8.84 -3.12 -0.91
N LEU A 79 8.02 -3.91 -1.61
CA LEU A 79 7.58 -5.20 -1.11
C LEU A 79 8.69 -6.24 -1.25
N ASP A 80 8.87 -7.01 -0.17
CA ASP A 80 9.73 -8.18 -0.20
C ASP A 80 9.16 -9.20 -1.19
N PRO A 81 9.94 -9.64 -2.21
CA PRO A 81 9.53 -10.69 -3.12
C PRO A 81 8.97 -11.95 -2.43
N PHE A 82 9.42 -12.27 -1.20
CA PHE A 82 8.92 -13.42 -0.44
C PHE A 82 7.43 -13.36 -0.12
N CYS A 83 6.83 -12.16 -0.06
CA CYS A 83 5.38 -12.00 0.11
C CYS A 83 4.57 -12.67 -1.00
N PHE A 84 5.17 -12.85 -2.18
CA PHE A 84 4.51 -13.46 -3.33
C PHE A 84 4.77 -14.97 -3.46
N GLY A 85 5.59 -15.56 -2.57
CA GLY A 85 5.95 -16.98 -2.64
C GLY A 85 4.73 -17.91 -2.57
N SER A 86 3.77 -17.61 -1.69
CA SER A 86 2.52 -18.39 -1.60
C SER A 86 1.69 -18.31 -2.88
N ILE A 87 1.63 -17.13 -3.52
CA ILE A 87 0.87 -16.90 -4.76
C ILE A 87 1.56 -17.58 -5.95
N MET A 88 2.89 -17.53 -6.00
CA MET A 88 3.68 -18.26 -7.00
C MET A 88 3.40 -19.76 -6.92
N ASN A 89 3.46 -20.34 -5.71
CA ASN A 89 3.28 -21.79 -5.52
C ASN A 89 1.86 -22.27 -5.84
N SER A 90 0.88 -21.37 -5.76
CA SER A 90 -0.53 -21.69 -6.02
C SER A 90 -0.93 -21.43 -7.48
N SER A 91 -0.11 -20.68 -8.23
CA SER A 91 -0.38 -20.38 -9.63
C SER A 91 -0.02 -21.57 -10.53
N THR A 92 -1.03 -22.27 -11.05
CA THR A 92 -0.93 -23.36 -12.05
C THR A 92 -0.39 -22.91 -13.42
N VAL A 93 -0.23 -21.59 -13.62
CA VAL A 93 0.11 -20.93 -14.89
C VAL A 93 1.60 -20.53 -14.98
N VAL A 94 2.40 -20.75 -13.93
CA VAL A 94 3.81 -20.32 -13.95
C VAL A 94 4.67 -21.38 -14.63
N GLU A 95 5.25 -21.02 -15.77
CA GLU A 95 6.26 -21.81 -16.46
C GLU A 95 7.40 -22.21 -15.50
N PRO A 96 8.01 -23.41 -15.65
CA PRO A 96 8.83 -24.05 -14.60
C PRO A 96 10.15 -23.36 -14.19
N GLN A 97 10.43 -22.13 -14.63
CA GLN A 97 11.75 -21.51 -14.52
C GLN A 97 11.76 -20.04 -14.03
N VAL A 98 10.64 -19.48 -13.56
CA VAL A 98 10.64 -18.09 -13.08
C VAL A 98 11.11 -18.03 -11.63
N SER A 99 12.26 -17.36 -11.40
CA SER A 99 12.71 -17.06 -10.04
C SER A 99 11.66 -16.21 -9.28
N LEU A 100 11.60 -16.35 -7.96
CA LEU A 100 10.66 -15.59 -7.10
C LEU A 100 10.74 -14.07 -7.34
N HIS A 101 11.94 -13.56 -7.60
CA HIS A 101 12.15 -12.17 -7.99
C HIS A 101 11.49 -11.83 -9.33
N GLY A 102 11.75 -12.62 -10.38
CA GLY A 102 11.21 -12.36 -11.71
C GLY A 102 9.68 -12.45 -11.76
N PHE A 103 9.07 -13.30 -10.93
CA PHE A 103 7.62 -13.35 -10.79
C PHE A 103 7.06 -12.11 -10.09
N SER A 104 7.69 -11.69 -8.99
CA SER A 104 7.32 -10.47 -8.27
C SER A 104 7.35 -9.26 -9.21
N GLU A 105 8.43 -9.09 -9.97
CA GLU A 105 8.56 -7.99 -10.95
C GLU A 105 7.47 -8.05 -12.04
N LYS A 106 7.22 -9.24 -12.61
CA LYS A 106 6.15 -9.42 -13.61
C LYS A 106 4.77 -9.08 -13.03
N LEU A 107 4.49 -9.51 -11.79
CA LEU A 107 3.22 -9.25 -11.12
C LEU A 107 3.06 -7.75 -10.83
N GLN A 108 4.09 -7.09 -10.30
CA GLN A 108 4.07 -5.65 -10.04
C GLN A 108 3.86 -4.87 -11.35
N GLN A 109 4.56 -5.25 -12.42
CA GLN A 109 4.39 -4.62 -13.72
C GLN A 109 2.97 -4.80 -14.27
N ARG A 110 2.40 -6.00 -14.13
CA ARG A 110 1.00 -6.27 -14.54
C ARG A 110 0.01 -5.43 -13.74
N LEU A 111 0.17 -5.32 -12.43
CA LEU A 111 -0.71 -4.52 -11.57
C LEU A 111 -0.62 -3.01 -11.86
N ARG A 112 0.58 -2.52 -12.25
CA ARG A 112 0.77 -1.13 -12.67
C ARG A 112 0.15 -0.83 -14.04
N THR A 113 0.26 -1.75 -15.00
CA THR A 113 -0.24 -1.57 -16.37
C THR A 113 -1.73 -1.86 -16.51
N HIS A 114 -2.26 -2.79 -15.71
CA HIS A 114 -3.65 -3.21 -15.73
C HIS A 114 -4.27 -3.07 -14.35
N ARG A 115 -4.98 -1.96 -14.14
CA ARG A 115 -5.77 -1.78 -12.94
C ARG A 115 -7.01 -2.66 -12.96
N PRO A 116 -7.28 -3.39 -11.86
CA PRO A 116 -8.46 -4.25 -11.78
C PRO A 116 -9.74 -3.41 -11.76
N VAL A 117 -10.82 -4.02 -12.26
CA VAL A 117 -12.17 -3.47 -12.11
C VAL A 117 -12.64 -3.71 -10.67
N LEU A 118 -13.05 -2.65 -9.99
CA LEU A 118 -13.62 -2.76 -8.66
C LEU A 118 -15.14 -2.88 -8.76
N VAL A 119 -15.66 -4.03 -8.36
CA VAL A 119 -17.10 -4.31 -8.33
C VAL A 119 -17.55 -4.39 -6.87
N GLY A 120 -18.70 -3.78 -6.57
CA GLY A 120 -19.34 -3.92 -5.27
C GLY A 120 -20.79 -3.46 -5.31
N HIS A 121 -21.40 -3.35 -4.14
CA HIS A 121 -22.82 -3.08 -4.01
C HIS A 121 -23.00 -1.92 -3.04
N ASN A 122 -23.50 -0.78 -3.52
CA ASN A 122 -23.56 0.46 -2.74
C ASN A 122 -22.16 0.95 -2.30
N LEU A 123 -21.25 1.02 -3.28
CA LEU A 123 -19.79 1.15 -3.09
C LEU A 123 -19.33 2.50 -2.52
N PHE A 124 -20.17 3.53 -2.55
CA PHE A 124 -19.74 4.91 -2.25
C PHE A 124 -19.06 5.01 -0.87
N THR A 125 -19.69 4.47 0.17
CA THR A 125 -19.13 4.51 1.52
C THR A 125 -17.87 3.67 1.65
N ASP A 126 -17.81 2.52 0.97
CA ASP A 126 -16.64 1.64 0.98
C ASP A 126 -15.42 2.36 0.41
N VAL A 127 -15.58 3.06 -0.71
CA VAL A 127 -14.51 3.83 -1.36
C VAL A 127 -14.06 5.00 -0.46
N VAL A 128 -15.01 5.69 0.19
CA VAL A 128 -14.70 6.77 1.16
C VAL A 128 -13.86 6.23 2.32
N TYR A 129 -14.26 5.12 2.93
CA TYR A 129 -13.51 4.52 4.03
C TYR A 129 -12.17 3.94 3.58
N LEU A 130 -12.12 3.27 2.43
CA LEU A 130 -10.87 2.78 1.84
C LEU A 130 -9.88 3.93 1.66
N TYR A 131 -10.33 5.04 1.08
CA TYR A 131 -9.49 6.22 0.93
C TYR A 131 -9.00 6.76 2.27
N ARG A 132 -9.94 6.97 3.21
CA ARG A 132 -9.67 7.55 4.53
C ARG A 132 -8.69 6.72 5.37
N CYS A 133 -8.78 5.40 5.25
CA CYS A 133 -7.98 4.46 6.02
C CYS A 133 -6.55 4.30 5.47
N PHE A 134 -6.39 4.28 4.14
CA PHE A 134 -5.12 3.87 3.53
C PHE A 134 -4.34 5.01 2.87
N PHE A 135 -4.99 6.08 2.44
CA PHE A 135 -4.36 7.18 1.71
C PHE A 135 -4.25 8.46 2.53
N GLY A 136 -5.28 8.81 3.31
CA GLY A 136 -5.21 9.95 4.22
C GLY A 136 -6.54 10.68 4.42
N PRO A 137 -6.51 11.95 4.86
CA PRO A 137 -7.73 12.73 5.03
C PRO A 137 -8.44 12.94 3.68
N LEU A 138 -9.78 12.93 3.71
CA LEU A 138 -10.60 13.25 2.54
C LEU A 138 -10.34 14.71 2.11
N PRO A 139 -10.38 15.01 0.80
CA PRO A 139 -10.33 16.39 0.33
C PRO A 139 -11.58 17.16 0.77
N ASP A 140 -11.48 18.49 0.76
CA ASP A 140 -12.57 19.38 1.23
C ASP A 140 -13.77 19.41 0.27
N LYS A 141 -13.58 18.98 -0.98
CA LYS A 141 -14.60 19.00 -2.04
C LYS A 141 -14.85 17.61 -2.61
N LEU A 142 -16.12 17.37 -2.96
CA LEU A 142 -16.54 16.10 -3.54
C LEU A 142 -15.92 15.89 -4.93
N GLU A 143 -15.80 16.94 -5.74
CA GLU A 143 -15.26 16.87 -7.10
C GLU A 143 -13.79 16.46 -7.08
N GLU A 144 -13.03 16.96 -6.10
CA GLU A 144 -11.64 16.55 -5.86
C GLU A 144 -11.56 15.09 -5.44
N PHE A 145 -12.45 14.65 -4.54
CA PHE A 145 -12.53 13.24 -4.16
C PHE A 145 -12.84 12.34 -5.36
N GLN A 146 -13.80 12.71 -6.19
CA GLN A 146 -14.16 11.98 -7.40
C GLN A 146 -12.99 11.89 -8.38
N ALA A 147 -12.28 13.00 -8.61
CA ALA A 147 -11.12 13.01 -9.49
C ALA A 147 -10.00 12.09 -8.98
N ILE A 148 -9.72 12.12 -7.68
CA ILE A 148 -8.71 11.26 -7.04
C ILE A 148 -9.13 9.79 -7.14
N VAL A 149 -10.36 9.46 -6.77
CA VAL A 149 -10.89 8.10 -6.82
C VAL A 149 -10.90 7.55 -8.24
N HIS A 150 -11.33 8.34 -9.24
CA HIS A 150 -11.33 7.90 -10.63
C HIS A 150 -9.92 7.75 -11.18
N HIS A 151 -8.99 8.61 -10.74
CA HIS A 151 -7.58 8.45 -11.07
C HIS A 151 -7.02 7.16 -10.47
N MET A 152 -7.42 6.74 -9.27
CA MET A 152 -6.93 5.52 -8.60
C MET A 152 -7.62 4.25 -9.12
N PHE A 153 -8.93 4.31 -9.35
CA PHE A 153 -9.79 3.21 -9.75
C PHE A 153 -10.60 3.62 -10.99
N PRO A 154 -10.06 3.44 -12.21
CA PRO A 154 -10.69 3.91 -13.44
C PRO A 154 -12.05 3.29 -13.71
N ILE A 155 -12.23 2.04 -13.27
CA ILE A 155 -13.46 1.29 -13.48
C ILE A 155 -13.99 0.84 -12.12
N LEU A 156 -15.04 1.53 -11.69
CA LEU A 156 -15.85 1.21 -10.52
C LEU A 156 -17.24 0.80 -11.00
N MET A 157 -17.70 -0.38 -10.58
CA MET A 157 -19.01 -0.92 -10.90
C MET A 157 -19.82 -1.10 -9.63
N ASP A 158 -20.82 -0.25 -9.45
CA ASP A 158 -21.80 -0.40 -8.38
C ASP A 158 -22.99 -1.23 -8.88
N THR A 159 -23.04 -2.49 -8.45
CA THR A 159 -24.10 -3.43 -8.78
C THR A 159 -25.48 -2.99 -8.32
N LYS A 160 -25.58 -2.20 -7.24
CA LYS A 160 -26.86 -1.63 -6.81
C LYS A 160 -27.33 -0.59 -7.82
N TYR A 161 -26.42 0.29 -8.21
CA TYR A 161 -26.68 1.28 -9.25
C TYR A 161 -27.06 0.60 -10.57
N MET A 162 -26.30 -0.41 -11.02
CA MET A 162 -26.62 -1.17 -12.24
C MET A 162 -28.01 -1.81 -12.20
N ALA A 163 -28.44 -2.31 -11.04
CA ALA A 163 -29.75 -2.92 -10.87
C ALA A 163 -30.92 -1.90 -10.81
N THR A 164 -30.64 -0.63 -10.51
CA THR A 164 -31.67 0.41 -10.35
C THR A 164 -31.67 1.45 -11.46
N HIS A 165 -30.58 1.57 -12.23
CA HIS A 165 -30.34 2.68 -13.16
C HIS A 165 -31.41 2.87 -14.24
N ASP A 166 -32.04 1.78 -14.69
CA ASP A 166 -33.04 1.80 -15.76
C ASP A 166 -34.46 1.45 -15.26
N CYS A 167 -34.65 1.33 -13.93
CA CYS A 167 -35.95 1.01 -13.33
C CYS A 167 -36.75 2.28 -13.01
N GLY A 168 -37.30 2.96 -14.02
CA GLY A 168 -38.17 4.16 -13.97
C GLY A 168 -38.69 4.68 -12.60
N SER A 169 -40.01 4.74 -12.40
CA SER A 169 -40.65 5.33 -11.20
C SER A 169 -40.91 4.34 -10.05
N ILE A 170 -40.48 3.08 -10.21
CA ILE A 170 -40.62 2.03 -9.20
C ILE A 170 -39.21 1.82 -8.66
N THR A 171 -38.93 2.25 -7.43
CA THR A 171 -37.68 1.89 -6.75
C THR A 171 -37.68 0.38 -6.54
N PRO A 172 -36.90 -0.40 -7.31
CA PRO A 172 -36.92 -1.84 -7.13
C PRO A 172 -36.22 -2.16 -5.81
N LYS A 173 -36.73 -3.20 -5.15
CA LYS A 173 -36.05 -3.87 -4.05
C LYS A 173 -34.63 -4.25 -4.51
N SER A 174 -33.64 -3.56 -3.96
CA SER A 174 -32.27 -3.49 -4.49
C SER A 174 -31.24 -3.73 -3.39
N SER A 175 -31.61 -4.49 -2.35
CA SER A 175 -30.59 -5.07 -1.47
C SER A 175 -29.82 -6.16 -2.20
N LEU A 176 -28.59 -6.44 -1.76
CA LEU A 176 -27.75 -7.49 -2.34
C LEU A 176 -28.46 -8.86 -2.34
N SER A 177 -29.16 -9.20 -1.25
CA SER A 177 -29.91 -10.46 -1.13
C SER A 177 -31.04 -10.53 -2.17
N GLU A 178 -31.84 -9.48 -2.29
CA GLU A 178 -32.97 -9.47 -3.23
C GLU A 178 -32.49 -9.52 -4.68
N ILE A 179 -31.41 -8.80 -5.01
CA ILE A 179 -30.79 -8.88 -6.34
C ILE A 179 -30.28 -10.30 -6.61
N ASN A 180 -29.60 -10.91 -5.64
CA ASN A 180 -29.13 -12.29 -5.77
C ASN A 180 -30.29 -13.26 -6.01
N ASP A 181 -31.37 -13.16 -5.24
CA ASP A 181 -32.55 -14.02 -5.37
C ASP A 181 -33.20 -13.87 -6.76
N ASN A 182 -33.29 -12.63 -7.27
CA ASN A 182 -33.79 -12.37 -8.63
C ASN A 182 -32.88 -12.96 -9.71
N LEU A 183 -31.56 -12.95 -9.49
CA LEU A 183 -30.57 -13.49 -10.43
C LEU A 183 -30.47 -15.02 -10.40
N LEU A 184 -31.01 -15.71 -9.39
CA LEU A 184 -31.06 -17.18 -9.34
C LEU A 184 -31.79 -17.79 -10.54
N HIS A 185 -32.70 -17.04 -11.16
CA HIS A 185 -33.45 -17.46 -12.34
C HIS A 185 -32.63 -17.36 -13.64
N ILE A 186 -31.49 -16.67 -13.62
CA ILE A 186 -30.58 -16.53 -14.75
C ILE A 186 -29.53 -17.65 -14.66
N LYS A 187 -29.12 -18.19 -15.81
CA LYS A 187 -28.03 -19.16 -15.88
C LYS A 187 -26.79 -18.59 -15.21
N THR A 188 -26.37 -19.20 -14.10
CA THR A 188 -25.17 -18.78 -13.39
C THR A 188 -23.94 -18.97 -14.27
N PRO A 189 -23.00 -18.01 -14.27
CA PRO A 189 -21.72 -18.22 -14.91
C PRO A 189 -21.02 -19.42 -14.26
N LYS A 190 -20.24 -20.16 -15.04
CA LYS A 190 -19.39 -21.22 -14.49
C LYS A 190 -18.33 -20.55 -13.60
N ILE A 191 -18.54 -20.63 -12.29
CA ILE A 191 -17.57 -20.23 -11.27
C ILE A 191 -16.88 -21.50 -10.82
N SER A 192 -15.65 -21.71 -11.27
CA SER A 192 -14.77 -22.73 -10.70
C SER A 192 -13.84 -22.07 -9.70
N ALA A 193 -13.99 -22.42 -8.42
CA ALA A 193 -12.92 -22.23 -7.47
C ALA A 193 -11.82 -23.24 -7.83
N GLU A 194 -10.84 -22.82 -8.64
CA GLU A 194 -9.62 -23.60 -8.74
C GLU A 194 -8.97 -23.58 -7.36
N ASN A 195 -8.74 -24.76 -6.78
CA ASN A 195 -8.22 -24.97 -5.42
C ASN A 195 -6.80 -24.40 -5.18
N ALA A 196 -6.34 -23.45 -5.99
CA ALA A 196 -5.06 -22.76 -5.82
C ALA A 196 -4.99 -21.33 -6.45
N SER A 197 -6.03 -20.77 -7.07
CA SER A 197 -5.92 -19.44 -7.71
C SER A 197 -6.95 -18.44 -7.15
N PRO A 198 -6.58 -17.21 -6.75
CA PRO A 198 -7.48 -16.22 -6.14
C PRO A 198 -8.40 -15.51 -7.15
N TYR A 199 -8.46 -15.97 -8.39
CA TYR A 199 -9.27 -15.36 -9.45
C TYR A 199 -10.48 -16.24 -9.76
N ILE A 200 -11.67 -15.63 -9.69
CA ILE A 200 -12.87 -16.21 -10.30
C ILE A 200 -12.75 -16.02 -11.81
N VAL A 201 -12.51 -17.10 -12.54
CA VAL A 201 -12.58 -17.09 -14.00
C VAL A 201 -14.03 -17.24 -14.41
N VAL A 202 -14.63 -16.15 -14.90
CA VAL A 202 -15.94 -16.20 -15.56
C VAL A 202 -15.71 -16.56 -17.02
N ALA A 203 -15.84 -17.84 -17.36
CA ALA A 203 -15.75 -18.27 -18.76
C ALA A 203 -17.05 -17.92 -19.51
N SER A 204 -16.93 -17.13 -20.58
CA SER A 204 -18.01 -16.89 -21.54
C SER A 204 -18.26 -18.19 -22.33
N SER A 205 -19.50 -18.63 -22.42
CA SER A 205 -19.93 -19.74 -23.31
C SER A 205 -20.13 -19.25 -24.73
#